data_AF-A0A7Y3GB04-F1
#
_entry.id   AF-A0A7Y3GB04-F1
#
_cell.length_a   1.000
_cell.length_b   1.000
_cell.length_c   1.000
_cell.angle_alpha   90.00
_cell.angle_beta   90.00
_cell.angle_gamma   90.00
#
_symmetry.space_group_name_H-M   'P 1'
#
loop_
_entity.id
_entity.type
_entity.pdbx_description
1 polymer ?
#
loop_
_entity_poly.entity_id
_entity_poly.type
_entity_poly.pdbx_seq_one_letter_code
_entity_poly.pdbx_strand_id
1 'polypeptide(L)'
;MGGFRRGLTIFLAVALLAAAVFVVPTIWGRPWKIEHYYLRVLVEFVVGHPMLLSYARILEPYGLDFHSDDLEDFSVEATRKMADQVDRFLEGLREYDRDDQSEAQLVST
;
A
#
# COMPACT_ATOMS: atom_id res chain seq x y z
N MET A 1 -3.50 -28.28 32.24
CA MET A 1 -2.67 -27.60 31.20
C MET A 1 -3.30 -27.50 29.81
N GLY A 2 -4.41 -28.20 29.48
CA GLY A 2 -5.02 -28.16 28.13
C GLY A 2 -5.87 -26.90 27.80
N GLY A 3 -6.48 -26.27 28.80
CA GLY A 3 -7.35 -25.08 28.60
C GLY A 3 -6.59 -23.83 28.16
N PHE A 4 -5.40 -23.59 28.74
CA PHE A 4 -4.58 -22.40 28.43
C PHE A 4 -4.07 -22.41 26.99
N ARG A 5 -3.61 -23.58 26.50
CA ARG A 5 -3.18 -23.73 25.10
C ARG A 5 -4.32 -23.48 24.12
N ARG A 6 -5.51 -24.01 24.39
CA ARG A 6 -6.71 -23.77 23.54
C ARG A 6 -7.13 -22.29 23.55
N GLY A 7 -7.09 -21.64 24.71
CA GLY A 7 -7.38 -20.20 24.83
C GLY A 7 -6.39 -19.35 24.01
N LEU A 8 -5.09 -19.66 24.11
CA LEU A 8 -4.06 -18.98 23.33
C LEU A 8 -4.23 -19.20 21.81
N THR A 9 -4.52 -20.42 21.38
CA THR A 9 -4.75 -20.71 19.96
C THR A 9 -5.97 -19.96 19.42
N ILE A 10 -7.08 -19.93 20.18
CA ILE A 10 -8.27 -19.17 19.78
C ILE A 10 -7.97 -17.68 19.71
N PHE A 11 -7.27 -17.14 20.71
CA PHE A 11 -6.87 -15.73 20.71
C PHE A 11 -6.00 -15.39 19.49
N LEU A 12 -4.99 -16.19 19.19
CA LEU A 12 -4.14 -15.99 18.01
C LEU A 12 -4.94 -16.11 16.70
N ALA A 13 -5.85 -17.07 16.60
CA ALA A 13 -6.70 -17.24 15.43
C ALA A 13 -7.62 -16.03 15.21
N VAL A 14 -8.23 -15.50 16.28
CA VAL A 14 -9.06 -14.29 16.22
C VAL A 14 -8.22 -13.06 15.87
N ALA A 15 -7.04 -12.91 16.46
CA ALA A 15 -6.12 -11.82 16.13
C ALA A 15 -5.69 -11.87 14.66
N LEU A 16 -5.38 -13.05 14.13
CA LEU A 16 -5.03 -13.25 12.72
C LEU A 16 -6.21 -12.91 11.80
N LEU A 17 -7.42 -13.36 12.15
CA LEU A 17 -8.65 -13.02 11.41
C LEU A 17 -8.91 -11.51 11.41
N ALA A 18 -8.79 -10.86 12.57
CA ALA A 18 -8.94 -9.42 12.67
C ALA A 18 -7.91 -8.69 11.80
N ALA A 19 -6.64 -9.08 11.85
CA ALA A 19 -5.60 -8.54 10.98
C ALA A 19 -5.94 -8.74 9.49
N ALA A 20 -6.40 -9.93 9.11
CA ALA A 20 -6.80 -10.21 7.72
C ALA A 20 -7.95 -9.31 7.24
N VAL A 21 -8.93 -9.00 8.08
CA VAL A 21 -10.04 -8.09 7.75
C VAL A 21 -9.56 -6.66 7.44
N PHE A 22 -8.43 -6.22 7.98
CA PHE A 22 -7.84 -4.93 7.64
C PHE A 22 -6.86 -5.02 6.45
N VAL A 23 -6.01 -6.05 6.43
CA VAL A 23 -4.94 -6.19 5.43
C VAL A 23 -5.50 -6.56 4.06
N VAL A 24 -6.47 -7.48 4.00
CA VAL A 24 -6.99 -7.98 2.70
C VAL A 24 -7.66 -6.87 1.88
N PRO A 25 -8.60 -6.06 2.43
CA PRO A 25 -9.15 -4.94 1.68
C PRO A 25 -8.10 -3.89 1.34
N THR A 26 -7.10 -3.70 2.20
CA THR A 26 -6.04 -2.74 1.94
C THR A 26 -5.18 -3.15 0.73
N ILE A 27 -4.86 -4.43 0.58
CA ILE A 27 -3.99 -4.91 -0.52
C ILE A 27 -4.78 -5.18 -1.81
N TRP A 28 -5.99 -5.76 -1.73
CA TRP A 28 -6.73 -6.23 -2.93
C TRP A 28 -8.06 -5.51 -3.20
N GLY A 29 -8.58 -4.74 -2.25
CA GLY A 29 -9.87 -4.07 -2.39
C GLY A 29 -9.79 -2.57 -2.12
N ARG A 30 -10.88 -2.03 -1.56
CA ARG A 30 -10.97 -0.68 -1.03
C ARG A 30 -10.62 -0.67 0.46
N PRO A 31 -9.50 -0.03 0.87
CA PRO A 31 -9.18 0.16 2.28
C PRO A 31 -10.30 0.90 3.04
N TRP A 32 -10.45 0.58 4.33
CA TRP A 32 -11.47 1.20 5.20
C TRP A 32 -11.36 2.72 5.34
N LYS A 33 -10.15 3.27 5.16
CA LYS A 33 -9.89 4.71 5.19
C LYS A 33 -9.05 5.16 4.01
N ILE A 34 -9.28 6.38 3.54
CA ILE A 34 -8.59 6.95 2.38
C ILE A 34 -7.07 7.13 2.62
N GLU A 35 -6.62 7.32 3.86
CA GLU A 35 -5.19 7.41 4.17
C GLU A 35 -4.45 6.10 3.92
N HIS A 36 -5.11 4.96 4.15
CA HIS A 36 -4.54 3.65 3.81
C HIS A 36 -4.47 3.45 2.30
N TYR A 37 -5.41 4.06 1.56
CA TYR A 37 -5.36 4.08 0.10
C TYR A 37 -4.18 4.91 -0.41
N TYR A 38 -3.98 6.11 0.12
CA TYR A 38 -2.81 6.94 -0.21
C TYR A 38 -1.49 6.22 0.07
N LEU A 39 -1.38 5.57 1.24
CA LEU A 39 -0.19 4.81 1.60
C LEU A 39 0.04 3.64 0.64
N ARG A 40 -1.01 2.90 0.26
CA ARG A 40 -0.91 1.80 -0.71
C ARG A 40 -0.41 2.30 -2.06
N VAL A 41 -1.02 3.36 -2.59
CA VAL A 41 -0.65 3.96 -3.88
C VAL A 41 0.82 4.42 -3.84
N LEU A 42 1.22 5.10 -2.76
CA LEU A 42 2.60 5.53 -2.58
C LEU A 42 3.58 4.35 -2.57
N VAL A 43 3.26 3.29 -1.83
CA VAL A 43 4.12 2.09 -1.75
C VAL A 43 4.20 1.40 -3.11
N GLU A 44 3.08 1.19 -3.79
CA GLU A 44 3.05 0.55 -5.11
C GLU A 44 3.86 1.37 -6.14
N PHE A 45 3.75 2.70 -6.09
CA PHE A 45 4.53 3.60 -6.93
C PHE A 45 6.03 3.52 -6.61
N VAL A 46 6.42 3.74 -5.35
CA VAL A 46 7.82 3.76 -4.94
C VAL A 46 8.52 2.41 -5.17
N VAL A 47 7.85 1.30 -4.89
CA VAL A 47 8.41 -0.05 -5.13
C VAL A 47 8.64 -0.32 -6.62
N GLY A 48 7.85 0.29 -7.51
CA GLY A 48 8.05 0.20 -8.96
C GLY A 48 9.18 1.10 -9.50
N HIS A 49 9.74 1.98 -8.66
CA HIS A 49 10.69 3.02 -9.07
C HIS A 49 12.02 2.91 -8.28
N PRO A 50 13.00 2.14 -8.77
CA PRO A 50 14.25 1.88 -8.04
C PRO A 50 15.05 3.14 -7.75
N MET A 51 15.12 4.08 -8.71
CA MET A 51 15.82 5.35 -8.50
C MET A 51 15.15 6.22 -7.44
N LEU A 52 13.81 6.16 -7.33
CA LEU A 52 13.09 6.87 -6.27
C LEU A 52 13.36 6.24 -4.90
N LEU A 53 13.41 4.91 -4.80
CA LEU A 53 13.81 4.20 -3.59
C LEU A 53 15.22 4.60 -3.14
N SER A 54 16.20 4.60 -4.06
CA SER A 54 17.57 5.01 -3.77
C SER A 54 17.68 6.48 -3.35
N TYR A 55 16.89 7.36 -3.96
CA TYR A 55 16.86 8.78 -3.58
C TYR A 55 16.26 8.99 -2.19
N ALA A 56 15.14 8.31 -1.89
CA ALA A 56 14.42 8.45 -0.64
C ALA A 56 15.14 7.79 0.55
N ARG A 57 16.05 6.85 0.27
CA ARG A 57 16.84 6.11 1.26
C ARG A 57 16.01 5.42 2.35
N ILE A 58 14.85 4.89 1.97
CA ILE A 58 13.86 4.32 2.91
C ILE A 58 14.31 2.94 3.42
N LEU A 59 15.04 2.18 2.61
CA LEU A 59 15.34 0.76 2.84
C LEU A 59 16.75 0.51 3.40
N GLU A 60 17.66 1.44 3.14
CA GLU A 60 19.07 1.43 3.49
C GLU A 60 19.29 1.42 5.02
N PRO A 61 18.51 2.14 5.85
CA PRO A 61 18.59 2.00 7.31
C PRO A 61 18.31 0.58 7.82
N TYR A 62 17.60 -0.24 7.03
CA TYR A 62 17.29 -1.64 7.33
C TYR A 62 18.26 -2.62 6.65
N GLY A 63 19.28 -2.11 5.94
CA GLY A 63 20.27 -2.92 5.23
C GLY A 63 19.74 -3.60 3.96
N LEU A 64 18.66 -3.07 3.37
CA LEU A 64 18.07 -3.59 2.13
C LEU A 64 18.49 -2.69 0.96
N ASP A 65 19.18 -3.26 -0.03
CA ASP A 65 19.78 -2.54 -1.15
C ASP A 65 19.50 -3.16 -2.52
N PHE A 66 18.54 -4.10 -2.61
CA PHE A 66 18.21 -4.88 -3.82
C PHE A 66 17.78 -4.05 -5.03
N HIS A 67 17.45 -2.77 -4.85
CA HIS A 67 17.04 -1.82 -5.89
C HIS A 67 18.19 -0.91 -6.35
N SER A 68 19.38 -1.02 -5.75
CA SER A 68 20.47 -0.04 -5.94
C SER A 68 21.24 -0.21 -7.24
N ASP A 69 21.15 -1.37 -7.88
CA ASP A 69 21.74 -1.66 -9.20
C ASP A 69 20.76 -1.46 -10.36
N ASP A 70 19.51 -1.13 -10.06
CA ASP A 70 18.46 -0.92 -11.04
C ASP A 70 18.32 0.56 -11.44
N LEU A 71 18.06 0.79 -12.72
CA LEU A 71 17.70 2.10 -13.27
C LEU A 71 16.24 2.11 -13.72
N GLU A 72 15.68 3.30 -13.77
CA GLU A 72 14.31 3.50 -14.28
C GLU A 72 14.20 3.16 -15.77
N ASP A 73 13.09 2.53 -16.14
CA ASP A 73 12.76 2.27 -17.54
C ASP A 73 12.06 3.49 -18.14
N PHE A 74 12.80 4.23 -18.99
CA PHE A 74 12.27 5.41 -19.70
C PHE A 74 11.69 5.08 -21.08
N SER A 75 11.35 3.83 -21.35
CA SER A 75 10.70 3.43 -22.59
C SER A 75 9.27 3.97 -22.71
N VAL A 76 8.75 3.93 -23.95
CA VAL A 76 7.35 4.26 -24.22
C VAL A 76 6.42 3.24 -23.55
N GLU A 77 6.83 1.98 -23.48
CA GLU A 77 6.11 0.90 -22.83
C GLU A 77 5.98 1.15 -21.31
N ALA A 78 7.06 1.53 -20.65
CA ALA A 78 7.03 1.91 -19.23
C ALA A 78 6.13 3.12 -18.99
N THR A 79 6.20 4.14 -19.85
CA THR A 79 5.31 5.31 -19.79
C THR A 79 3.83 4.92 -19.89
N ARG A 80 3.48 3.98 -20.79
CA ARG A 80 2.10 3.48 -20.92
C ARG A 80 1.67 2.72 -19.66
N LYS A 81 2.51 1.85 -19.12
CA LYS A 81 2.20 1.13 -17.86
C LYS A 81 1.98 2.09 -16.70
N MET A 82 2.75 3.16 -16.63
CA MET A 82 2.57 4.21 -15.63
C MET A 82 1.22 4.92 -15.79
N ALA A 83 0.84 5.27 -17.02
CA ALA A 83 -0.48 5.85 -17.28
C ALA A 83 -1.61 4.91 -16.85
N ASP A 84 -1.54 3.63 -17.23
CA ASP A 84 -2.52 2.61 -16.82
C ASP A 84 -2.57 2.46 -15.29
N GLN A 85 -1.42 2.55 -14.62
CA GLN A 85 -1.33 2.49 -13.16
C GLN A 85 -1.99 3.72 -12.51
N VAL A 86 -1.75 4.92 -13.03
CA VAL A 86 -2.38 6.16 -12.57
C VAL A 86 -3.89 6.12 -12.77
N ASP A 87 -4.38 5.62 -13.91
CA ASP A 87 -5.81 5.47 -14.16
C ASP A 87 -6.46 4.54 -13.13
N ARG A 88 -5.85 3.38 -12.83
CA ARG A 88 -6.32 2.49 -11.74
C ARG A 88 -6.32 3.19 -10.39
N PHE A 89 -5.31 4.00 -10.09
CA PHE A 89 -5.26 4.76 -8.83
C PHE A 89 -6.35 5.83 -8.76
N LEU A 90 -6.68 6.47 -9.88
CA LEU A 90 -7.78 7.43 -9.94
C LEU A 90 -9.15 6.76 -9.79
N GLU A 91 -9.34 5.58 -10.38
CA GLU A 91 -10.56 4.80 -10.21
C GLU A 91 -10.81 4.46 -8.74
N GLY A 92 -9.82 3.88 -8.04
CA GLY A 92 -9.96 3.54 -6.63
C GLY A 92 -10.11 4.78 -5.74
N LEU A 93 -9.50 5.91 -6.10
CA LEU A 93 -9.66 7.16 -5.36
C LEU A 93 -11.10 7.69 -5.46
N ARG A 94 -11.73 7.56 -6.63
CA ARG A 94 -13.11 8.00 -6.88
C ARG A 94 -14.16 7.16 -6.16
N GLU A 95 -13.80 5.98 -5.64
CA GLU A 95 -14.72 5.18 -4.81
C GLU A 95 -14.97 5.79 -3.42
N TYR A 96 -14.15 6.76 -3.00
CA TYR A 96 -14.31 7.45 -1.72
C TYR A 96 -15.24 8.65 -1.86
N ASP A 97 -16.25 8.70 -0.98
CA ASP A 97 -17.10 9.88 -0.85
C ASP A 97 -16.25 11.08 -0.41
N ARG A 98 -16.51 12.24 -1.00
CA ARG A 98 -15.84 13.50 -0.65
C ARG A 98 -16.44 14.11 0.62
N ASP A 99 -17.71 13.83 0.91
CA ASP A 99 -18.38 14.38 2.09
C ASP A 99 -17.82 13.78 3.40
N ASP A 100 -17.22 12.60 3.32
CA ASP A 100 -16.54 11.92 4.43
C ASP A 100 -15.09 12.38 4.64
N GLN A 101 -14.60 13.35 3.84
CA GLN A 101 -13.21 13.79 3.85
C GLN A 101 -13.00 15.09 4.62
N SER A 102 -11.90 15.14 5.37
CA SER A 102 -11.38 16.38 5.95
C SER A 102 -10.93 17.38 4.88
N GLU A 103 -10.83 18.66 5.25
CA GLU A 103 -10.32 19.73 4.36
C GLU A 103 -8.95 19.38 3.76
N ALA A 104 -8.07 18.77 4.55
CA ALA A 104 -6.74 18.34 4.11
C ALA A 104 -6.78 17.17 3.10
N GLN A 105 -7.83 16.36 3.08
CA GLN A 105 -7.99 15.26 2.12
C GLN A 105 -8.62 15.73 0.81
N LEU A 106 -9.48 16.74 0.88
CA LEU A 106 -10.13 17.33 -0.30
C LEU A 106 -9.16 18.00 -1.27
N VAL A 107 -7.97 18.40 -0.81
CA VAL A 107 -6.91 18.93 -1.70
C VAL A 107 -6.15 17.84 -2.44
N SER A 108 -6.31 16.57 -2.05
CA SER A 108 -5.66 15.40 -2.65
C SER A 108 -6.62 14.57 -3.53
N THR A 109 -7.84 15.05 -3.77
CA THR A 109 -8.93 14.39 -4.52
C THR A 109 -9.60 15.33 -5.50
#